data_AF-A0A955Z846-F1
#
_entry.id   AF-A0A955Z846-F1
#
_cell.length_a   1.000
_cell.length_b   1.000
_cell.length_c   1.000
_cell.angle_alpha   90.00
_cell.angle_beta   90.00
_cell.angle_gamma   90.00
#
_symmetry.space_group_name_H-M   'P 1'
#
loop_
_entity.id
_entity.type
_entity.pdbx_description
1 polymer ?
#
loop_
_entity_poly.entity_id
_entity_poly.type
_entity_poly.pdbx_seq_one_letter_code
_entity_poly.pdbx_strand_id
1 'polypeptide(L)'
;GGEPATYAMGLRNPFRISIDPPTGDLWIADVGEEMYEEIDRVRVPGANFGWPCREGAHDYLTAPPSCPTGTSGLVEPVYDYAHNGASASVTGGLVYRGKAIPSLVGAYIFGDFSTGEISALDTDPVTGATRVRKLNDQGPSGSWGGFSADADGEIYAFDVTARVFKMLPASAPQPSTFPQKLSQTGCVDASDPTRLAPGVIPYTVSAELWADGADKERGFALPDGARIDVAADGDLTLPVGAVTMKTFRLGGKPVETRLFVRHDDGDWAGYSYEWDDAGRDATLLVTGKVKAVGAQTWTFPSRGECLQCHTAAAGRSLGLELPQLNRDYLYPATNRTDNQLRVLDHIGVLSAPLAGEPSTLPTLPALGSTAPAEARARAYLHANCSFCHRPKGPTPSEMDLRVATPFGATGTCQKAPRSGDLGIAGATLLTPGDPGRSLISARMRRTGLGRMPPLATLRVHEEGAAVVDAWISGLAGCP
;
A
#
# COMPACT_ATOMS: atom_id res chain seq x y z
N GLY A 1 -16.84 -1.97 -40.55
CA GLY A 1 -17.00 -0.51 -40.46
C GLY A 1 -17.68 -0.21 -39.15
N GLY A 2 -17.03 0.56 -38.28
CA GLY A 2 -17.54 0.89 -36.94
C GLY A 2 -18.54 2.04 -36.95
N GLU A 3 -19.18 2.26 -35.80
CA GLU A 3 -20.08 3.39 -35.56
C GLU A 3 -19.37 4.73 -35.85
N PRO A 4 -19.98 5.67 -36.61
CA PRO A 4 -19.36 6.95 -36.97
C PRO A 4 -18.94 7.82 -35.77
N ALA A 5 -19.51 7.58 -34.59
CA ALA A 5 -19.19 8.29 -33.35
C ALA A 5 -17.92 7.78 -32.65
N THR A 6 -17.36 6.64 -33.07
CA THR A 6 -16.20 6.04 -32.41
C THR A 6 -14.89 6.69 -32.86
N TYR A 7 -14.25 7.44 -31.97
CA TYR A 7 -12.95 8.07 -32.23
C TYR A 7 -11.76 7.15 -31.95
N ALA A 8 -11.84 6.34 -30.90
CA ALA A 8 -10.89 5.29 -30.55
C ALA A 8 -11.66 4.12 -29.90
N MET A 9 -11.09 2.92 -29.92
CA MET A 9 -11.70 1.71 -29.39
C MET A 9 -10.65 0.80 -28.74
N GLY A 10 -11.11 -0.31 -28.16
CA GLY A 10 -10.23 -1.26 -27.47
C GLY A 10 -9.62 -0.70 -26.20
N LEU A 11 -10.37 0.16 -25.51
CA LEU A 11 -10.05 0.73 -24.20
C LEU A 11 -10.91 0.05 -23.12
N ARG A 12 -10.41 -0.07 -21.89
CA ARG A 12 -11.08 -0.72 -20.76
C ARG A 12 -11.84 0.27 -19.88
N ASN A 13 -11.14 1.25 -19.32
CA ASN A 13 -11.64 2.30 -18.45
C ASN A 13 -10.80 3.60 -18.64
N PRO A 14 -11.04 4.36 -19.73
CA PRO A 14 -10.31 5.59 -20.04
C PRO A 14 -10.69 6.71 -19.06
N PHE A 15 -10.12 6.69 -17.86
CA PHE A 15 -10.55 7.47 -16.69
C PHE A 15 -10.33 8.97 -16.88
N ARG A 16 -9.19 9.37 -17.45
CA ARG A 16 -8.86 10.77 -17.75
C ARG A 16 -8.23 10.88 -19.13
N ILE A 17 -8.71 11.87 -19.88
CA ILE A 17 -8.24 12.19 -21.22
C ILE A 17 -7.90 13.68 -21.33
N SER A 18 -6.93 14.02 -22.17
CA SER A 18 -6.62 15.41 -22.52
C SER A 18 -6.17 15.53 -23.96
N ILE A 19 -6.46 16.68 -24.57
CA ILE A 19 -5.97 17.02 -25.90
C ILE A 19 -4.81 17.99 -25.71
N ASP A 20 -3.67 17.69 -26.32
CA ASP A 20 -2.55 18.61 -26.36
C ASP A 20 -2.76 19.65 -27.48
N PRO A 21 -3.07 20.92 -27.17
CA PRO A 21 -3.54 21.87 -28.18
C PRO A 21 -2.58 22.12 -29.36
N PRO A 22 -1.24 22.19 -29.16
CA PRO A 22 -0.31 22.37 -30.28
C PRO A 22 -0.27 21.22 -31.28
N THR A 23 -0.53 19.98 -30.84
CA THR A 23 -0.43 18.79 -31.70
C THR A 23 -1.79 18.26 -32.13
N GLY A 24 -2.84 18.51 -31.36
CA GLY A 24 -4.15 17.89 -31.53
C GLY A 24 -4.22 16.44 -31.04
N ASP A 25 -3.14 15.92 -30.46
CA ASP A 25 -3.10 14.54 -30.00
C ASP A 25 -3.94 14.36 -28.75
N LEU A 26 -4.76 13.31 -28.75
CA LEU A 26 -5.54 12.88 -27.60
C LEU A 26 -4.70 11.90 -26.77
N TRP A 27 -4.43 12.28 -25.52
CA TRP A 27 -3.79 11.44 -24.52
C TRP A 27 -4.85 10.82 -23.63
N ILE A 28 -4.71 9.53 -23.36
CA ILE A 28 -5.66 8.75 -22.56
C ILE A 28 -4.85 8.00 -21.52
N ALA A 29 -5.28 8.08 -20.27
CA ALA A 29 -4.84 7.17 -19.23
C ALA A 29 -5.95 6.13 -19.03
N ASP A 30 -5.68 4.91 -19.47
CA ASP A 30 -6.62 3.80 -19.43
C ASP A 30 -6.28 2.86 -18.26
N VAL A 31 -7.26 2.69 -17.37
CA VAL A 31 -7.09 1.92 -16.14
C VAL A 31 -7.36 0.46 -16.41
N GLY A 32 -6.36 -0.39 -16.17
CA GLY A 32 -6.43 -1.83 -16.36
C GLY A 32 -7.47 -2.53 -15.49
N GLU A 33 -7.72 -3.80 -15.80
CA GLU A 33 -8.53 -4.71 -14.99
C GLU A 33 -7.67 -5.46 -13.96
N GLU A 34 -6.61 -6.13 -14.39
CA GLU A 34 -5.84 -7.06 -13.54
C GLU A 34 -4.32 -6.85 -13.56
N MET A 35 -3.75 -6.38 -14.67
CA MET A 35 -2.32 -6.61 -14.92
C MET A 35 -1.52 -5.35 -15.23
N TYR A 36 -2.05 -4.47 -16.06
CA TYR A 36 -1.30 -3.36 -16.62
C TYR A 36 -2.15 -2.10 -16.65
N GLU A 37 -1.53 -0.99 -16.28
CA GLU A 37 -2.05 0.35 -16.54
C GLU A 37 -1.39 0.90 -17.81
N GLU A 38 -2.10 1.73 -18.58
CA GLU A 38 -1.58 2.22 -19.85
C GLU A 38 -1.83 3.72 -20.11
N ILE A 39 -0.91 4.31 -20.87
CA ILE A 39 -1.01 5.67 -21.42
C ILE A 39 -1.01 5.56 -22.93
N ASP A 40 -2.14 5.92 -23.52
CA ASP A 40 -2.34 5.91 -24.96
C ASP A 40 -2.26 7.30 -25.57
N ARG A 41 -1.91 7.32 -26.85
CA ARG A 41 -1.87 8.55 -27.66
C ARG A 41 -2.53 8.34 -29.00
N VAL A 42 -3.72 8.88 -29.17
CA VAL A 42 -4.48 8.84 -30.41
C VAL A 42 -4.08 10.02 -31.29
N ARG A 43 -3.28 9.72 -32.32
CA ARG A 43 -2.86 10.69 -33.36
C ARG A 43 -3.77 10.66 -34.59
N VAL A 44 -4.49 9.56 -34.79
CA VAL A 44 -5.41 9.36 -35.91
C VAL A 44 -6.71 8.73 -35.42
N PRO A 45 -7.88 9.16 -35.94
CA PRO A 45 -9.15 8.53 -35.61
C PRO A 45 -9.17 7.04 -35.97
N GLY A 46 -9.86 6.24 -35.16
CA GLY A 46 -10.02 4.79 -35.35
C GLY A 46 -8.93 3.92 -34.71
N ALA A 47 -8.06 4.50 -33.88
CA ALA A 47 -7.09 3.72 -33.10
C ALA A 47 -7.78 2.64 -32.25
N ASN A 48 -7.19 1.45 -32.21
CA ASN A 48 -7.69 0.31 -31.45
C ASN A 48 -6.60 -0.22 -30.52
N PHE A 49 -6.77 -0.08 -29.20
CA PHE A 49 -5.79 -0.50 -28.20
C PHE A 49 -5.95 -1.96 -27.75
N GLY A 50 -7.00 -2.63 -28.23
CA GLY A 50 -7.10 -4.09 -28.20
C GLY A 50 -7.83 -4.70 -27.01
N TRP A 51 -8.28 -3.94 -26.01
CA TRP A 51 -9.15 -4.48 -24.95
C TRP A 51 -10.44 -5.11 -25.52
N PRO A 52 -10.88 -6.30 -25.04
CA PRO A 52 -10.36 -7.08 -23.91
C PRO A 52 -9.34 -8.17 -24.28
N CYS A 53 -8.79 -8.12 -25.50
CA CYS A 53 -7.78 -9.08 -25.94
C CYS A 53 -6.37 -8.71 -25.45
N ARG A 54 -6.15 -7.41 -25.24
CA ARG A 54 -4.89 -6.82 -24.77
C ARG A 54 -5.17 -5.95 -23.55
N GLU A 55 -4.19 -5.88 -22.66
CA GLU A 55 -4.14 -4.98 -21.52
C GLU A 55 -2.71 -4.45 -21.44
N GLY A 56 -2.48 -3.18 -21.78
CA GLY A 56 -1.14 -2.71 -22.14
C GLY A 56 -0.66 -3.31 -23.46
N ALA A 57 0.65 -3.48 -23.59
CA ALA A 57 1.28 -4.16 -24.71
C ALA A 57 1.24 -5.71 -24.60
N HIS A 58 0.35 -6.25 -23.75
CA HIS A 58 0.33 -7.64 -23.32
C HIS A 58 -1.01 -8.32 -23.61
N ASP A 59 -0.97 -9.63 -23.89
CA ASP A 59 -2.18 -10.43 -24.04
C ASP A 59 -2.89 -10.60 -22.69
N TYR A 60 -4.21 -10.41 -22.65
CA TYR A 60 -4.98 -10.48 -21.41
C TYR A 60 -5.17 -11.93 -20.93
N LEU A 61 -4.94 -12.20 -19.64
CA LEU A 61 -4.91 -13.57 -19.09
C LEU A 61 -6.22 -14.35 -19.27
N THR A 62 -7.35 -13.65 -19.29
CA THR A 62 -8.69 -14.23 -19.51
C THR A 62 -9.30 -13.76 -20.83
N ALA A 63 -8.45 -13.45 -21.81
CA ALA A 63 -8.87 -13.03 -23.15
C ALA A 63 -9.92 -14.00 -23.74
N PRO A 64 -11.02 -13.48 -24.31
CA PRO A 64 -12.00 -14.30 -25.00
C PRO A 64 -11.36 -15.19 -26.07
N PRO A 65 -11.85 -16.43 -26.30
CA PRO A 65 -11.31 -17.31 -27.35
C PRO A 65 -11.35 -16.74 -28.77
N SER A 66 -12.16 -15.70 -29.00
CA SER A 66 -12.28 -14.98 -30.26
C SER A 66 -11.20 -13.91 -30.49
N CYS A 67 -10.28 -13.72 -29.53
CA CYS A 67 -9.23 -12.71 -29.66
C CYS A 67 -8.25 -13.06 -30.79
N PRO A 68 -7.90 -12.08 -31.64
CA PRO A 68 -6.97 -12.31 -32.72
C PRO A 68 -5.58 -12.65 -32.17
N THR A 69 -4.86 -13.54 -32.86
CA THR A 69 -3.46 -13.82 -32.55
C THR A 69 -2.57 -12.74 -33.16
N GLY A 70 -1.84 -12.00 -32.31
CA GLY A 70 -0.90 -10.95 -32.71
C GLY A 70 -1.45 -9.52 -32.68
N THR A 71 -0.64 -8.55 -33.10
CA THR A 71 -0.89 -7.10 -32.93
C THR A 71 -1.41 -6.41 -34.20
N SER A 72 -1.78 -7.16 -35.23
CA SER A 72 -2.19 -6.61 -36.52
C SER A 72 -3.46 -5.77 -36.38
N GLY A 73 -3.37 -4.48 -36.74
CA GLY A 73 -4.48 -3.52 -36.63
C GLY A 73 -4.69 -2.97 -35.22
N LEU A 74 -3.80 -3.28 -34.27
CA LEU A 74 -3.77 -2.70 -32.94
C LEU A 74 -2.72 -1.59 -32.85
N VAL A 75 -2.94 -0.66 -31.94
CA VAL A 75 -2.02 0.42 -31.60
C VAL A 75 -1.47 0.10 -30.21
N GLU A 76 -0.15 0.09 -30.07
CA GLU A 76 0.49 -0.07 -28.76
C GLU A 76 0.37 1.21 -27.93
N PRO A 77 0.26 1.09 -26.60
CA PRO A 77 0.33 2.25 -25.72
C PRO A 77 1.69 2.93 -25.83
N VAL A 78 1.75 4.22 -25.51
CA VAL A 78 3.02 4.97 -25.42
C VAL A 78 3.85 4.48 -24.24
N TYR A 79 3.16 4.07 -23.17
CA TYR A 79 3.74 3.53 -21.96
C TYR A 79 2.71 2.66 -21.25
N ASP A 80 3.15 1.50 -20.77
CA ASP A 80 2.42 0.65 -19.86
C ASP A 80 3.29 0.24 -18.66
N TYR A 81 2.64 -0.11 -17.56
CA TYR A 81 3.33 -0.61 -16.38
C TYR A 81 2.52 -1.67 -15.65
N ALA A 82 3.22 -2.70 -15.17
CA ALA A 82 2.60 -3.81 -14.47
C ALA A 82 2.10 -3.39 -13.08
N HIS A 83 0.97 -3.96 -12.68
CA HIS A 83 0.55 -4.00 -11.29
C HIS A 83 1.60 -4.77 -10.49
N ASN A 84 2.35 -4.04 -9.67
CA ASN A 84 3.47 -4.60 -8.89
C ASN A 84 3.14 -4.71 -7.40
N GLY A 85 1.86 -4.60 -7.06
CA GLY A 85 1.37 -4.54 -5.69
C GLY A 85 1.24 -3.14 -5.11
N ALA A 86 1.97 -2.17 -5.68
CA ALA A 86 1.90 -0.78 -5.29
C ALA A 86 1.18 0.08 -6.34
N SER A 87 1.65 0.05 -7.60
CA SER A 87 1.03 0.78 -8.71
C SER A 87 -0.14 -0.03 -9.27
N ALA A 88 -1.30 0.59 -9.43
CA ALA A 88 -2.53 -0.15 -9.75
C ALA A 88 -3.66 0.70 -10.35
N SER A 89 -3.47 2.01 -10.57
CA SER A 89 -4.50 2.84 -11.18
C SER A 89 -3.91 4.15 -11.72
N VAL A 90 -3.72 4.22 -13.03
CA VAL A 90 -3.21 5.41 -13.71
C VAL A 90 -4.25 6.53 -13.65
N THR A 91 -3.77 7.74 -13.38
CA THR A 91 -4.56 8.97 -13.41
C THR A 91 -3.96 9.89 -14.48
N GLY A 92 -4.70 10.06 -15.57
CA GLY A 92 -4.28 10.91 -16.67
C GLY A 92 -4.26 12.39 -16.30
N GLY A 93 -3.25 13.08 -16.82
CA GLY A 93 -3.13 14.52 -16.71
C GLY A 93 -3.04 15.17 -18.10
N LEU A 94 -1.97 15.93 -18.32
CA LEU A 94 -1.87 16.90 -19.40
C LEU A 94 -0.43 16.94 -19.92
N VAL A 95 -0.24 17.32 -21.17
CA VAL A 95 1.09 17.74 -21.64
C VAL A 95 1.43 19.10 -21.02
N TYR A 96 2.57 19.20 -20.35
CA TYR A 96 3.00 20.44 -19.71
C TYR A 96 3.41 21.49 -20.78
N ARG A 97 2.77 22.66 -20.72
CA ARG A 97 2.98 23.79 -21.63
C ARG A 97 3.35 25.09 -20.92
N GLY A 98 3.54 25.04 -19.60
CA GLY A 98 4.00 26.16 -18.78
C GLY A 98 5.45 26.57 -19.07
N LYS A 99 5.87 27.66 -18.43
CA LYS A 99 7.21 28.24 -18.58
C LYS A 99 8.03 28.17 -17.31
N ALA A 100 7.41 27.94 -16.15
CA ALA A 100 8.12 27.90 -14.87
C ALA A 100 9.08 26.70 -14.78
N ILE A 101 8.75 25.58 -15.43
CA ILE A 101 9.54 24.34 -15.39
C ILE A 101 9.97 23.93 -16.81
N PRO A 102 10.98 24.59 -17.42
CA PRO A 102 11.36 24.35 -18.81
C PRO A 102 11.68 22.89 -19.15
N SER A 103 12.20 22.12 -18.19
CA SER A 103 12.53 20.71 -18.37
C SER A 103 11.33 19.78 -18.53
N LEU A 104 10.10 20.26 -18.30
CA LEU A 104 8.88 19.49 -18.49
C LEU A 104 8.12 19.87 -19.76
N VAL A 105 8.55 20.90 -20.50
CA VAL A 105 7.81 21.35 -21.69
C VAL A 105 7.69 20.22 -22.71
N GLY A 106 6.45 19.85 -23.01
CA GLY A 106 6.13 18.74 -23.93
C GLY A 106 6.06 17.35 -23.29
N ALA A 107 6.38 17.20 -22.00
CA ALA A 107 6.18 15.96 -21.28
C ALA A 107 4.70 15.79 -20.87
N TYR A 108 4.17 14.58 -20.99
CA TYR A 108 2.85 14.23 -20.48
C TYR A 108 2.93 13.94 -18.99
N ILE A 109 2.17 14.68 -18.19
CA ILE A 109 2.11 14.51 -16.74
C ILE A 109 0.96 13.58 -16.40
N PHE A 110 1.24 12.58 -15.57
CA PHE A 110 0.28 11.61 -15.07
C PHE A 110 0.62 11.25 -13.63
N GLY A 111 -0.30 10.59 -12.94
CA GLY A 111 -0.04 10.02 -11.63
C GLY A 111 -0.55 8.60 -11.52
N ASP A 112 -0.29 7.96 -10.39
CA ASP A 112 -0.93 6.71 -10.00
C ASP A 112 -1.71 6.94 -8.71
N PHE A 113 -3.00 6.61 -8.73
CA PHE A 113 -3.94 6.83 -7.63
C PHE A 113 -3.56 6.05 -6.38
N SER A 114 -2.95 4.86 -6.57
CA SER A 114 -2.62 3.93 -5.49
C SER A 114 -1.29 4.31 -4.82
N THR A 115 -0.25 4.63 -5.57
CA THR A 115 1.05 5.04 -5.00
C THR A 115 1.07 6.51 -4.60
N GLY A 116 0.20 7.32 -5.17
CA GLY A 116 0.22 8.77 -5.05
C GLY A 116 1.46 9.41 -5.66
N GLU A 117 2.10 8.73 -6.62
CA GLU A 117 3.22 9.26 -7.38
C GLU A 117 2.73 10.13 -8.55
N ILE A 118 3.52 11.15 -8.90
CA ILE A 118 3.34 11.97 -10.10
C ILE A 118 4.58 11.79 -10.97
N SER A 119 4.37 11.55 -12.26
CA SER A 119 5.41 11.26 -13.23
C SER A 119 5.26 12.11 -14.49
N ALA A 120 6.39 12.35 -15.15
CA ALA A 120 6.49 12.93 -16.48
C ALA A 120 6.90 11.84 -17.48
N LEU A 121 6.12 11.69 -18.53
CA LEU A 121 6.40 10.85 -19.69
C LEU A 121 6.88 11.73 -20.84
N ASP A 122 8.09 11.51 -21.32
CA ASP A 122 8.58 12.11 -22.55
C ASP A 122 9.41 11.13 -23.37
N THR A 123 10.00 11.64 -24.46
CA THR A 123 10.91 10.87 -25.30
C THR A 123 12.32 11.33 -25.04
N ASP A 124 13.23 10.39 -24.83
CA ASP A 124 14.65 10.68 -24.74
C ASP A 124 15.16 11.27 -26.08
N PRO A 125 15.75 12.47 -26.07
CA PRO A 125 16.09 13.17 -27.32
C PRO A 125 17.26 12.55 -28.07
N VAL A 126 18.02 11.65 -27.45
CA VAL A 126 19.19 10.99 -28.06
C VAL A 126 18.79 9.65 -28.66
N THR A 127 18.05 8.85 -27.89
CA THR A 127 17.71 7.46 -28.24
C THR A 127 16.34 7.33 -28.89
N GLY A 128 15.45 8.32 -28.74
CA GLY A 128 14.06 8.23 -29.17
C GLY A 128 13.21 7.29 -28.30
N ALA A 129 13.76 6.73 -27.22
CA ALA A 129 13.03 5.83 -26.34
C ALA A 129 12.08 6.58 -25.41
N THR A 130 10.97 5.93 -25.04
CA THR A 130 10.08 6.42 -23.98
C THR A 130 10.84 6.54 -22.66
N ARG A 131 10.68 7.66 -21.97
CA ARG A 131 11.33 7.97 -20.69
C ARG A 131 10.29 8.45 -19.69
N VAL A 132 10.30 7.84 -18.50
CA VAL A 132 9.46 8.22 -17.36
C VAL A 132 10.33 8.79 -16.25
N ARG A 133 9.97 9.95 -15.71
CA ARG A 133 10.62 10.57 -14.55
C ARG A 133 9.61 10.84 -13.46
N LYS A 134 9.90 10.37 -12.24
CA LYS A 134 9.10 10.72 -11.07
C LYS A 134 9.37 12.17 -10.64
N LEU A 135 8.33 12.87 -10.22
CA LEU A 135 8.35 14.31 -9.95
C LEU A 135 8.13 14.68 -8.48
N ASN A 136 7.47 13.83 -7.69
CA ASN A 136 7.06 14.16 -6.32
C ASN A 136 7.79 13.34 -5.24
N ASP A 137 9.05 12.94 -5.45
CA ASP A 137 9.82 12.18 -4.45
C ASP A 137 9.97 12.89 -3.09
N GLN A 138 10.04 14.23 -3.12
CA GLN A 138 10.05 15.09 -1.94
C GLN A 138 8.73 15.85 -1.76
N GLY A 139 7.75 15.58 -2.62
CA GLY A 139 6.46 16.24 -2.65
C GLY A 139 5.39 15.46 -1.90
N PRO A 140 4.17 16.03 -1.82
CA PRO A 140 3.03 15.31 -1.26
C PRO A 140 2.69 14.08 -2.12
N SER A 141 2.25 13.02 -1.45
CA SER A 141 1.53 11.90 -2.06
C SER A 141 0.02 12.11 -1.89
N GLY A 142 -0.76 11.70 -2.88
CA GLY A 142 -2.20 11.85 -2.85
C GLY A 142 -2.91 10.84 -3.75
N SER A 143 -4.16 10.52 -3.42
CA SER A 143 -5.03 9.74 -4.29
C SER A 143 -5.54 10.63 -5.41
N TRP A 144 -4.70 10.84 -6.43
CA TRP A 144 -4.88 11.84 -7.48
C TRP A 144 -6.20 11.61 -8.24
N GLY A 145 -7.08 12.61 -8.22
CA GLY A 145 -8.33 12.59 -8.97
C GLY A 145 -8.15 13.15 -10.40
N GLY A 146 -7.06 13.86 -10.66
CA GLY A 146 -6.71 14.41 -11.96
C GLY A 146 -5.77 15.60 -11.88
N PHE A 147 -5.51 16.18 -13.05
CA PHE A 147 -4.64 17.34 -13.23
C PHE A 147 -5.36 18.40 -14.06
N SER A 148 -5.03 19.68 -13.82
CA SER A 148 -5.50 20.81 -14.61
C SER A 148 -4.35 21.80 -14.84
N ALA A 149 -4.52 22.73 -15.77
CA ALA A 149 -3.56 23.80 -16.00
C ALA A 149 -4.25 25.16 -15.86
N ASP A 150 -3.51 26.15 -15.35
CA ASP A 150 -3.96 27.55 -15.42
C ASP A 150 -3.76 28.14 -16.84
N ALA A 151 -4.14 29.41 -17.00
CA ALA A 151 -4.02 30.11 -18.28
C ALA A 151 -2.57 30.24 -18.79
N ASP A 152 -1.58 30.08 -17.91
CA ASP A 152 -0.16 30.11 -18.26
C ASP A 152 0.40 28.72 -18.59
N GLY A 153 -0.43 27.67 -18.50
CA GLY A 153 -0.03 26.29 -18.75
C GLY A 153 0.66 25.62 -17.55
N GLU A 154 0.63 26.24 -16.36
CA GLU A 154 1.20 25.67 -15.15
C GLU A 154 0.23 24.66 -14.52
N ILE A 155 0.77 23.52 -14.08
CA ILE A 155 -0.04 22.36 -13.68
C ILE A 155 -0.44 22.41 -12.20
N TYR A 156 -1.68 22.01 -11.96
CA TYR A 156 -2.25 21.73 -10.65
C TYR A 156 -2.67 20.26 -10.59
N ALA A 157 -2.34 19.58 -9.51
CA ALA A 157 -2.85 18.26 -9.17
C ALA A 157 -3.95 18.40 -8.12
N PHE A 158 -5.01 17.61 -8.21
CA PHE A 158 -6.03 17.54 -7.17
C PHE A 158 -6.29 16.09 -6.79
N ASP A 159 -6.57 15.86 -5.51
CA ASP A 159 -6.89 14.53 -5.01
C ASP A 159 -8.37 14.40 -4.61
N VAL A 160 -8.80 13.16 -4.38
CA VAL A 160 -10.19 12.85 -3.99
C VAL A 160 -10.54 13.35 -2.58
N THR A 161 -9.58 13.93 -1.85
CA THR A 161 -9.80 14.56 -0.54
C THR A 161 -9.95 16.09 -0.64
N ALA A 162 -10.14 16.60 -1.85
CA ALA A 162 -10.31 18.03 -2.15
C ALA A 162 -9.08 18.91 -1.86
N ARG A 163 -7.87 18.31 -1.81
CA ARG A 163 -6.62 19.08 -1.78
C ARG A 163 -6.21 19.44 -3.21
N VAL A 164 -5.73 20.67 -3.40
CA VAL A 164 -5.22 21.18 -4.68
C VAL A 164 -3.77 21.62 -4.49
N PHE A 165 -2.89 21.11 -5.34
CA PHE A 165 -1.45 21.36 -5.28
C PHE A 165 -1.00 22.01 -6.59
N LYS A 166 -0.24 23.11 -6.51
CA LYS A 166 0.45 23.68 -7.67
C LYS A 166 1.80 23.00 -7.84
N MET A 167 2.11 22.54 -9.05
CA MET A 167 3.45 22.06 -9.37
C MET A 167 4.38 23.27 -9.49
N LEU A 168 5.45 23.28 -8.71
CA LEU A 168 6.45 24.33 -8.71
C LEU A 168 7.77 23.78 -9.28
N PRO A 169 8.63 24.65 -9.87
CA PRO A 169 9.99 24.26 -10.20
C PRO A 169 10.67 23.74 -8.94
N ALA A 170 11.49 22.70 -9.08
CA ALA A 170 12.36 22.30 -7.98
C ALA A 170 13.17 23.53 -7.55
N SER A 171 12.90 24.04 -6.35
CA SER A 171 13.83 24.97 -5.72
C SER A 171 15.14 24.21 -5.48
N ALA A 172 16.28 24.91 -5.43
CA ALA A 172 17.52 24.30 -4.96
C ALA A 172 17.18 23.51 -3.69
N PRO A 173 17.51 22.21 -3.60
CA PRO A 173 16.96 21.34 -2.57
C PRO A 173 17.13 22.03 -1.23
N GLN A 174 16.01 22.48 -0.65
CA GLN A 174 16.03 22.86 0.75
C GLN A 174 16.49 21.59 1.45
N PRO A 175 17.62 21.61 2.18
CA PRO A 175 18.08 20.42 2.87
C PRO A 175 16.90 19.95 3.71
N SER A 176 16.44 18.73 3.44
CA SER A 176 15.36 18.16 4.22
C SER A 176 15.76 18.29 5.68
N THR A 177 14.92 18.95 6.48
CA THR A 177 15.12 19.00 7.93
C THR A 177 14.89 17.63 8.55
N PHE A 178 14.36 16.67 7.78
CA PHE A 178 14.20 15.31 8.22
C PHE A 178 15.57 14.62 8.29
N PRO A 179 15.88 13.95 9.41
CA PRO A 179 17.15 13.25 9.63
C PRO A 179 17.54 12.33 8.46
N GLN A 180 18.78 12.42 7.98
CA GLN A 180 19.28 11.56 6.91
C GLN A 180 19.77 10.21 7.45
N LYS A 181 20.22 10.19 8.70
CA LYS A 181 20.63 8.98 9.43
C LYS A 181 19.62 8.61 10.49
N LEU A 182 19.42 7.31 10.70
CA LEU A 182 18.52 6.83 11.74
C LEU A 182 19.00 7.28 13.14
N SER A 183 20.31 7.25 13.39
CA SER A 183 20.95 7.79 14.59
C SER A 183 20.60 9.26 14.92
N GLN A 184 20.16 10.04 13.93
CA GLN A 184 19.80 11.46 14.08
C GLN A 184 18.30 11.67 14.38
N THR A 185 17.50 10.61 14.42
CA THR A 185 16.03 10.69 14.56
C THR A 185 15.54 10.85 16.00
N GLY A 186 16.37 10.51 16.98
CA GLY A 186 15.94 10.38 18.37
C GLY A 186 15.05 9.16 18.65
N CYS A 187 14.74 8.33 17.64
CA CYS A 187 13.98 7.09 17.82
C CYS A 187 14.87 5.90 18.27
N VAL A 188 16.18 6.04 18.09
CA VAL A 188 17.19 5.05 18.49
C VAL A 188 18.26 5.72 19.34
N ASP A 189 19.04 4.92 20.06
CA ASP A 189 20.25 5.42 20.72
C ASP A 189 21.25 5.90 19.64
N ALA A 190 21.67 7.16 19.72
CA ALA A 190 22.55 7.76 18.71
C ALA A 190 23.95 7.11 18.69
N SER A 191 24.39 6.51 19.80
CA SER A 191 25.67 5.81 19.93
C SER A 191 25.58 4.33 19.53
N ASP A 192 24.38 3.75 19.61
CA ASP A 192 24.07 2.39 19.17
C ASP A 192 22.68 2.35 18.51
N PRO A 193 22.59 2.67 17.20
CA PRO A 193 21.30 2.74 16.49
C PRO A 193 20.52 1.44 16.48
N THR A 194 21.13 0.32 16.90
CA THR A 194 20.44 -0.98 16.97
C THR A 194 19.50 -1.10 18.16
N ARG A 195 19.51 -0.10 19.07
CA ARG A 195 18.70 -0.05 20.29
C ARG A 195 17.72 1.12 20.26
N LEU A 196 16.54 0.92 20.82
CA LEU A 196 15.55 1.98 21.02
C LEU A 196 16.10 3.07 21.95
N ALA A 197 15.76 4.33 21.66
CA ALA A 197 16.06 5.44 22.57
C ALA A 197 15.23 5.34 23.88
N PRO A 198 15.72 5.86 25.02
CA PRO A 198 15.03 5.75 26.31
C PRO A 198 13.59 6.30 26.37
N GLY A 199 13.20 7.21 25.47
CA GLY A 199 11.86 7.77 25.37
C GLY A 199 10.90 7.01 24.44
N VAL A 200 11.40 5.97 23.76
CA VAL A 200 10.58 5.15 22.86
C VAL A 200 9.99 3.98 23.64
N ILE A 201 8.67 3.84 23.59
CA ILE A 201 7.92 2.80 24.28
C ILE A 201 7.93 1.54 23.40
N PRO A 202 8.62 0.45 23.80
CA PRO A 202 8.62 -0.79 23.04
C PRO A 202 7.26 -1.50 23.16
N TYR A 203 6.88 -2.21 22.10
CA TYR A 203 5.69 -3.05 22.12
C TYR A 203 5.79 -4.25 21.16
N THR A 204 4.89 -5.20 21.35
CA THR A 204 4.63 -6.32 20.44
C THR A 204 3.13 -6.49 20.22
N VAL A 205 2.77 -7.23 19.18
CA VAL A 205 1.38 -7.49 18.78
C VAL A 205 1.09 -8.98 18.84
N SER A 206 -0.15 -9.37 19.14
CA SER A 206 -0.54 -10.79 19.19
C SER A 206 -0.54 -11.47 17.82
N ALA A 207 -1.14 -10.84 16.81
CA ALA A 207 -1.19 -11.31 15.43
C ALA A 207 -0.30 -10.43 14.56
N GLU A 208 0.74 -11.03 13.96
CA GLU A 208 1.77 -10.28 13.24
C GLU A 208 1.45 -10.11 11.75
N LEU A 209 1.85 -8.94 11.22
CA LEU A 209 2.01 -8.72 9.78
C LEU A 209 3.15 -9.62 9.25
N TRP A 210 2.84 -10.42 8.24
CA TRP A 210 3.82 -11.18 7.48
C TRP A 210 4.73 -10.25 6.69
N ALA A 211 6.04 -10.49 6.79
CA ALA A 211 7.07 -9.69 6.13
C ALA A 211 8.23 -10.61 5.68
N ASP A 212 7.88 -11.67 4.97
CA ASP A 212 8.82 -12.64 4.38
C ASP A 212 9.85 -13.24 5.36
N GLY A 213 9.39 -13.55 6.58
CA GLY A 213 10.23 -14.13 7.63
C GLY A 213 11.07 -13.13 8.42
N ALA A 214 10.90 -11.81 8.20
CA ALA A 214 11.59 -10.81 9.00
C ALA A 214 11.01 -10.69 10.42
N ASP A 215 11.91 -10.73 11.40
CA ASP A 215 11.63 -10.34 12.78
C ASP A 215 11.39 -8.84 12.84
N LYS A 216 10.55 -8.40 13.78
CA LYS A 216 10.09 -7.01 13.86
C LYS A 216 10.20 -6.49 15.28
N GLU A 217 11.16 -5.60 15.50
CA GLU A 217 11.23 -4.77 16.71
C GLU A 217 10.37 -3.53 16.51
N ARG A 218 9.51 -3.20 17.48
CA ARG A 218 8.56 -2.09 17.36
C ARG A 218 8.67 -1.16 18.56
N GLY A 219 8.46 0.12 18.30
CA GLY A 219 8.32 1.12 19.34
C GLY A 219 7.47 2.28 18.86
N PHE A 220 7.02 3.11 19.78
CA PHE A 220 6.43 4.40 19.45
C PHE A 220 6.88 5.48 20.45
N ALA A 221 6.88 6.72 19.99
CA ALA A 221 7.20 7.90 20.79
C ALA A 221 6.05 8.90 20.71
N LEU A 222 5.84 9.63 21.79
CA LEU A 222 4.84 10.68 21.91
C LEU A 222 5.53 12.00 22.26
N PRO A 223 5.00 13.15 21.83
CA PRO A 223 5.44 14.43 22.37
C PRO A 223 5.20 14.52 23.87
N ASP A 224 6.01 15.32 24.55
CA ASP A 224 5.89 15.52 25.99
C ASP A 224 4.49 15.98 26.39
N GLY A 225 3.89 15.26 27.35
CA GLY A 225 2.55 15.54 27.86
C GLY A 225 1.39 15.14 26.95
N ALA A 226 1.67 14.69 25.71
CA ALA A 226 0.64 14.18 24.81
C ALA A 226 0.16 12.79 25.24
N ARG A 227 -1.10 12.47 24.90
CA ARG A 227 -1.77 11.24 25.30
C ARG A 227 -2.43 10.55 24.12
N ILE A 228 -2.64 9.24 24.26
CA ILE A 228 -3.27 8.34 23.30
C ILE A 228 -4.74 8.19 23.65
N ASP A 229 -5.60 8.39 22.67
CA ASP A 229 -7.02 8.07 22.79
C ASP A 229 -7.27 6.62 22.35
N VAL A 230 -8.06 5.88 23.13
CA VAL A 230 -8.54 4.56 22.72
C VAL A 230 -9.92 4.73 22.08
N ALA A 231 -10.01 4.49 20.78
CA ALA A 231 -11.25 4.57 20.03
C ALA A 231 -12.23 3.46 20.44
N ALA A 232 -13.50 3.62 20.08
CA ALA A 232 -14.56 2.68 20.46
C ALA A 232 -14.37 1.26 19.86
N ASP A 233 -13.67 1.15 18.73
CA ASP A 233 -13.28 -0.12 18.11
C ASP A 233 -11.96 -0.69 18.67
N GLY A 234 -11.33 0.00 19.61
CA GLY A 234 -10.08 -0.41 20.26
C GLY A 234 -8.82 0.12 19.58
N ASP A 235 -8.91 0.88 18.49
CA ASP A 235 -7.75 1.49 17.85
C ASP A 235 -7.12 2.57 18.75
N LEU A 236 -5.79 2.57 18.89
CA LEU A 236 -5.07 3.61 19.62
C LEU A 236 -4.79 4.78 18.68
N THR A 237 -5.50 5.89 18.88
CA THR A 237 -5.30 7.13 18.13
C THR A 237 -4.13 7.91 18.72
N LEU A 238 -3.01 7.92 17.99
CA LEU A 238 -1.80 8.63 18.42
C LEU A 238 -1.91 10.15 18.15
N PRO A 239 -1.43 11.01 19.05
CA PRO A 239 -1.50 12.48 18.91
C PRO A 239 -0.60 13.02 17.79
N VAL A 240 -0.84 14.27 17.38
CA VAL A 240 0.08 15.04 16.52
C VAL A 240 1.49 15.01 17.11
N GLY A 241 2.51 14.82 16.28
CA GLY A 241 3.91 14.69 16.67
C GLY A 241 4.33 13.26 17.08
N ALA A 242 3.39 12.31 17.14
CA ALA A 242 3.73 10.92 17.47
C ALA A 242 4.50 10.23 16.34
N VAL A 243 5.39 9.32 16.71
CA VAL A 243 6.17 8.49 15.78
C VAL A 243 5.97 7.02 16.13
N THR A 244 5.61 6.19 15.15
CA THR A 244 5.74 4.74 15.27
C THR A 244 6.96 4.28 14.50
N MET A 245 7.66 3.29 15.04
CA MET A 245 8.89 2.74 14.48
C MET A 245 8.81 1.22 14.39
N LYS A 246 9.36 0.69 13.31
CA LYS A 246 9.51 -0.75 13.11
C LYS A 246 10.85 -1.05 12.45
N THR A 247 11.68 -1.85 13.12
CA THR A 247 12.94 -2.36 12.57
C THR A 247 12.76 -3.81 12.15
N PHE A 248 13.00 -4.09 10.87
CA PHE A 248 12.93 -5.42 10.27
C PHE A 248 14.32 -6.05 10.30
N ARG A 249 14.39 -7.29 10.79
CA ARG A 249 15.63 -8.06 10.89
C ARG A 249 15.52 -9.38 10.14
N LEU A 250 16.54 -9.73 9.36
CA LEU A 250 16.69 -11.03 8.71
C LEU A 250 17.89 -11.74 9.30
N GLY A 251 17.68 -12.93 9.88
CA GLY A 251 18.74 -13.67 10.57
C GLY A 251 19.40 -12.85 11.70
N GLY A 252 18.60 -12.05 12.42
CA GLY A 252 19.05 -11.16 13.50
C GLY A 252 19.70 -9.84 13.05
N LYS A 253 20.02 -9.67 11.76
CA LYS A 253 20.63 -8.43 11.24
C LYS A 253 19.56 -7.43 10.82
N PRO A 254 19.65 -6.16 11.22
CA PRO A 254 18.71 -5.13 10.75
C PRO A 254 18.93 -4.86 9.27
N VAL A 255 17.81 -4.73 8.55
CA VAL A 255 17.78 -4.49 7.10
C VAL A 255 17.10 -3.17 6.79
N GLU A 256 16.00 -2.90 7.49
CA GLU A 256 15.17 -1.73 7.30
C GLU A 256 14.65 -1.22 8.64
N THR A 257 14.61 0.11 8.80
CA THR A 257 13.78 0.74 9.83
C THR A 257 12.76 1.65 9.16
N ARG A 258 11.48 1.47 9.45
CA ARG A 258 10.40 2.36 9.01
C ARG A 258 9.96 3.24 10.16
N LEU A 259 9.90 4.54 9.92
CA LEU A 259 9.18 5.48 10.77
C LEU A 259 7.85 5.83 10.11
N PHE A 260 6.80 5.96 10.89
CA PHE A 260 5.52 6.50 10.44
C PHE A 260 5.14 7.61 11.42
N VAL A 261 5.17 8.84 10.92
CA VAL A 261 5.15 10.08 11.71
C VAL A 261 3.83 10.80 11.48
N ARG A 262 3.19 11.23 12.56
CA ARG A 262 2.09 12.20 12.51
C ARG A 262 2.68 13.60 12.64
N HIS A 263 2.67 14.36 11.56
CA HIS A 263 3.27 15.69 11.49
C HIS A 263 2.41 16.75 12.17
N ASP A 264 2.98 17.94 12.35
CA ASP A 264 2.35 19.09 13.03
C ASP A 264 1.08 19.59 12.33
N ASP A 265 0.96 19.35 11.03
CA ASP A 265 -0.25 19.61 10.23
C ASP A 265 -1.35 18.55 10.42
N GLY A 266 -1.06 17.48 11.18
CA GLY A 266 -1.96 16.37 11.44
C GLY A 266 -1.89 15.25 10.40
N ASP A 267 -1.17 15.44 9.29
CA ASP A 267 -1.00 14.44 8.25
C ASP A 267 0.04 13.39 8.65
N TRP A 268 0.00 12.25 7.97
CA TRP A 268 0.89 11.12 8.22
C TRP A 268 1.83 10.87 7.06
N ALA A 269 3.08 10.53 7.35
CA ALA A 269 4.05 10.11 6.34
C ALA A 269 4.93 8.96 6.82
N GLY A 270 5.25 8.05 5.88
CA GLY A 270 6.18 6.96 6.10
C GLY A 270 7.59 7.30 5.62
N TYR A 271 8.60 6.82 6.34
CA TYR A 271 10.01 7.04 6.07
C TYR A 271 10.78 5.74 6.21
N SER A 272 11.35 5.24 5.11
CA SER A 272 12.10 3.99 5.08
C SER A 272 13.60 4.28 5.15
N TYR A 273 14.28 3.67 6.12
CA TYR A 273 15.74 3.74 6.28
C TYR A 273 16.37 2.40 5.92
N GLU A 274 17.37 2.43 5.04
CA GLU A 274 18.17 1.27 4.67
C GLU A 274 19.40 1.16 5.57
N TRP A 275 19.54 0.03 6.27
CA TRP A 275 20.72 -0.26 7.08
C TRP A 275 21.96 -0.53 6.22
N ASP A 276 23.12 -0.09 6.69
CA ASP A 276 24.39 -0.49 6.09
C ASP A 276 24.65 -1.99 6.30
N ASP A 277 25.46 -2.60 5.42
CA ASP A 277 25.69 -4.06 5.47
C ASP A 277 26.44 -4.50 6.76
N ALA A 278 27.04 -3.55 7.48
CA ALA A 278 27.67 -3.75 8.77
C ALA A 278 26.69 -3.68 9.96
N GLY A 279 25.45 -3.22 9.74
CA GLY A 279 24.42 -3.07 10.76
C GLY A 279 24.70 -1.96 11.78
N ARG A 280 25.42 -0.89 11.40
CA ARG A 280 25.85 0.18 12.31
C ARG A 280 24.88 1.37 12.36
N ASP A 281 24.31 1.74 11.22
CA ASP A 281 23.33 2.81 11.10
C ASP A 281 22.53 2.62 9.81
N ALA A 282 21.46 3.40 9.63
CA ALA A 282 20.61 3.36 8.46
C ALA A 282 20.47 4.73 7.81
N THR A 283 20.30 4.76 6.49
CA THR A 283 20.19 5.97 5.68
C THR A 283 18.79 6.10 5.12
N LEU A 284 18.20 7.29 5.23
CA LEU A 284 16.87 7.58 4.70
C LEU A 284 16.84 7.36 3.18
N LEU A 285 15.83 6.65 2.71
CA LEU A 285 15.51 6.53 1.30
C LEU A 285 14.59 7.66 0.86
N VAL A 286 14.94 8.27 -0.27
CA VAL A 286 14.14 9.33 -0.91
C VAL A 286 12.93 8.72 -1.64
N THR A 287 13.10 7.55 -2.24
CA THR A 287 12.07 6.82 -2.99
C THR A 287 11.92 5.40 -2.47
N GLY A 288 10.93 4.68 -2.99
CA GLY A 288 10.92 3.21 -2.85
C GLY A 288 12.19 2.61 -3.46
N LYS A 289 12.60 1.45 -2.95
CA LYS A 289 13.80 0.73 -3.41
C LYS A 289 13.57 -0.77 -3.37
N VAL A 290 14.15 -1.49 -4.32
CA VAL A 290 14.26 -2.95 -4.26
C VAL A 290 15.74 -3.34 -4.17
N LYS A 291 16.10 -4.23 -3.24
CA LYS A 291 17.48 -4.69 -3.01
C LYS A 291 17.51 -6.19 -2.74
N ALA A 292 18.56 -6.86 -3.20
CA ALA A 292 18.87 -8.22 -2.75
C ALA A 292 19.50 -8.20 -1.35
N VAL A 293 18.91 -8.93 -0.40
CA VAL A 293 19.40 -9.12 0.97
C VAL A 293 19.64 -10.61 1.17
N GLY A 294 20.91 -11.02 1.03
CA GLY A 294 21.25 -12.44 0.92
C GLY A 294 20.60 -13.06 -0.32
N ALA A 295 19.83 -14.14 -0.13
CA ALA A 295 19.10 -14.82 -1.21
C ALA A 295 17.66 -14.29 -1.41
N GLN A 296 17.28 -13.22 -0.70
CA GLN A 296 15.93 -12.66 -0.73
C GLN A 296 15.90 -11.31 -1.43
N THR A 297 14.85 -11.03 -2.19
CA THR A 297 14.53 -9.67 -2.63
C THR A 297 13.77 -8.94 -1.52
N TRP A 298 14.21 -7.75 -1.16
CA TRP A 298 13.58 -6.88 -0.16
C TRP A 298 13.09 -5.59 -0.82
N THR A 299 11.86 -5.20 -0.50
CA THR A 299 11.23 -3.96 -0.99
C THR A 299 11.08 -2.96 0.15
N PHE A 300 11.72 -1.81 0.00
CA PHE A 300 11.55 -0.63 0.83
C PHE A 300 10.44 0.23 0.22
N PRO A 301 9.34 0.49 0.93
CA PRO A 301 8.25 1.31 0.41
C PRO A 301 8.67 2.78 0.36
N SER A 302 8.17 3.48 -0.65
CA SER A 302 8.16 4.93 -0.74
C SER A 302 7.20 5.53 0.31
N ARG A 303 7.23 6.85 0.45
CA ARG A 303 6.32 7.57 1.36
C ARG A 303 4.85 7.32 1.01
N GLY A 304 4.53 7.33 -0.28
CA GLY A 304 3.17 7.10 -0.79
C GLY A 304 2.73 5.65 -0.67
N GLU A 305 3.64 4.70 -0.93
CA GLU A 305 3.37 3.25 -0.76
C GLU A 305 3.05 2.89 0.70
N CYS A 306 3.65 3.59 1.68
CA CYS A 306 3.27 3.42 3.08
C CYS A 306 1.78 3.72 3.32
N LEU A 307 1.22 4.73 2.63
CA LEU A 307 -0.17 5.16 2.82
C LEU A 307 -1.19 4.23 2.16
N GLN A 308 -0.76 3.25 1.36
CA GLN A 308 -1.67 2.24 0.78
C GLN A 308 -2.29 1.34 1.84
N CYS A 309 -1.49 0.96 2.85
CA CYS A 309 -2.00 0.22 4.00
C CYS A 309 -2.44 1.14 5.12
N HIS A 310 -1.69 2.22 5.35
CA HIS A 310 -1.97 3.17 6.42
C HIS A 310 -3.07 4.16 6.00
N THR A 311 -4.26 3.65 5.68
CA THR A 311 -5.40 4.45 5.20
C THR A 311 -6.13 5.15 6.34
N ALA A 312 -6.88 6.20 6.03
CA ALA A 312 -7.74 6.87 7.02
C ALA A 312 -8.82 5.92 7.56
N ALA A 313 -9.38 5.05 6.71
CA ALA A 313 -10.37 4.06 7.11
C ALA A 313 -9.81 3.04 8.11
N ALA A 314 -8.52 2.74 8.03
CA ALA A 314 -7.79 1.85 8.93
C ALA A 314 -7.16 2.57 10.15
N GLY A 315 -7.52 3.85 10.40
CA GLY A 315 -7.02 4.59 11.56
C GLY A 315 -5.57 5.07 11.48
N ARG A 316 -4.89 4.87 10.34
CA ARG A 316 -3.46 5.18 10.09
C ARG A 316 -2.47 4.38 10.94
N SER A 317 -2.70 4.13 12.22
CA SER A 317 -1.78 3.38 13.11
C SER A 317 -2.09 1.88 13.12
N LEU A 318 -1.45 1.12 12.23
CA LEU A 318 -1.70 -0.31 12.10
C LEU A 318 -1.07 -1.14 13.24
N GLY A 319 -1.88 -1.96 13.91
CA GLY A 319 -1.45 -2.90 14.95
C GLY A 319 -1.27 -2.29 16.36
N LEU A 320 -1.40 -0.97 16.50
CA LEU A 320 -1.58 -0.33 17.81
C LEU A 320 -3.08 -0.34 18.13
N GLU A 321 -3.55 -1.50 18.55
CA GLU A 321 -4.94 -1.76 18.86
C GLU A 321 -4.99 -2.46 20.21
N LEU A 322 -5.98 -2.11 21.04
CA LEU A 322 -6.19 -2.72 22.35
C LEU A 322 -6.12 -4.26 22.30
N PRO A 323 -6.84 -4.98 21.41
CA PRO A 323 -6.76 -6.45 21.38
C PRO A 323 -5.43 -7.00 20.86
N GLN A 324 -4.64 -6.22 20.11
CA GLN A 324 -3.28 -6.61 19.70
C GLN A 324 -2.27 -6.45 20.84
N LEU A 325 -2.47 -5.43 21.69
CA LEU A 325 -1.57 -5.10 22.78
C LEU A 325 -1.93 -5.84 24.09
N ASN A 326 -3.12 -6.41 24.20
CA ASN A 326 -3.55 -7.18 25.38
C ASN A 326 -2.83 -8.54 25.49
N ARG A 327 -1.56 -8.47 25.84
CA ARG A 327 -0.64 -9.59 26.07
C ARG A 327 0.53 -9.12 26.93
N ASP A 328 1.21 -10.08 27.53
CA ASP A 328 2.43 -9.81 28.29
C ASP A 328 3.62 -9.52 27.37
N TYR A 329 4.47 -8.60 27.81
CA TYR A 329 5.71 -8.23 27.15
C TYR A 329 6.83 -8.10 28.17
N LEU A 330 8.00 -8.64 27.84
CA LEU A 330 9.23 -8.45 28.62
C LEU A 330 9.85 -7.11 28.21
N TYR A 331 9.92 -6.17 29.15
CA TYR A 331 10.58 -4.88 28.98
C TYR A 331 12.07 -5.02 29.24
N PRO A 332 12.94 -5.07 28.21
CA PRO A 332 14.34 -5.47 28.39
C PRO A 332 15.13 -4.52 29.28
N ALA A 333 14.80 -3.23 29.25
CA ALA A 333 15.46 -2.20 30.06
C ALA A 333 15.30 -2.41 31.57
N THR A 334 14.20 -3.04 32.01
CA THR A 334 13.92 -3.28 33.43
C THR A 334 13.92 -4.77 33.79
N ASN A 335 13.98 -5.65 32.80
CA ASN A 335 13.81 -7.09 32.93
C ASN A 335 12.51 -7.48 33.66
N ARG A 336 11.44 -6.70 33.45
CA ARG A 336 10.11 -6.96 34.00
C ARG A 336 9.17 -7.39 32.89
N THR A 337 8.35 -8.39 33.18
CA THR A 337 7.25 -8.80 32.31
C THR A 337 5.95 -8.29 32.90
N ASP A 338 5.17 -7.58 32.09
CA ASP A 338 3.82 -7.12 32.46
C ASP A 338 2.94 -7.03 31.19
N ASN A 339 1.63 -6.93 31.38
CA ASN A 339 0.70 -6.71 30.28
C ASN A 339 0.88 -5.30 29.72
N GLN A 340 1.01 -5.19 28.41
CA GLN A 340 1.35 -3.91 27.78
C GLN A 340 0.31 -2.83 28.04
N LEU A 341 -0.99 -3.17 28.04
CA LEU A 341 -2.05 -2.20 28.33
C LEU A 341 -1.92 -1.64 29.74
N ARG A 342 -1.65 -2.51 30.73
CA ARG A 342 -1.43 -2.10 32.11
C ARG A 342 -0.23 -1.16 32.22
N VAL A 343 0.84 -1.43 31.48
CA VAL A 343 2.01 -0.55 31.44
C VAL A 343 1.66 0.80 30.84
N LEU A 344 0.95 0.85 29.70
CA LEU A 344 0.53 2.10 29.07
C LEU A 344 -0.35 2.96 29.98
N ASP A 345 -1.27 2.32 30.71
CA ASP A 345 -2.10 2.99 31.71
C ASP A 345 -1.25 3.52 32.87
N HIS A 346 -0.35 2.68 33.41
CA HIS A 346 0.50 3.01 34.54
C HIS A 346 1.47 4.17 34.27
N ILE A 347 2.07 4.22 33.07
CA ILE A 347 2.97 5.32 32.68
C ILE A 347 2.21 6.59 32.26
N GLY A 348 0.87 6.56 32.27
CA GLY A 348 0.03 7.73 32.09
C GLY A 348 -0.05 8.26 30.66
N VAL A 349 0.23 7.43 29.65
CA VAL A 349 0.18 7.85 28.24
C VAL A 349 -1.22 7.71 27.63
N LEU A 350 -2.17 7.06 28.31
CA LEU A 350 -3.57 7.03 27.88
C LEU A 350 -4.31 8.30 28.32
N SER A 351 -5.26 8.76 27.49
CA SER A 351 -6.12 9.91 27.80
C SER A 351 -7.18 9.61 28.84
N ALA A 352 -7.60 8.34 28.94
CA ALA A 352 -8.49 7.83 29.95
C ALA A 352 -7.94 6.50 30.52
N PRO A 353 -8.25 6.17 31.79
CA PRO A 353 -7.91 4.87 32.35
C PRO A 353 -8.53 3.72 31.56
N LEU A 354 -7.90 2.55 31.61
CA LEU A 354 -8.51 1.34 31.03
C LEU A 354 -9.90 1.07 31.63
N ALA A 355 -10.82 0.62 30.79
CA ALA A 355 -12.18 0.30 31.21
C ALA A 355 -12.28 -0.95 32.13
N GLY A 356 -11.17 -1.67 32.34
CA GLY A 356 -11.08 -2.84 33.20
C GLY A 356 -9.67 -3.43 33.21
N GLU A 357 -9.49 -4.48 34.01
CA GLU A 357 -8.25 -5.24 34.04
C GLU A 357 -7.98 -5.93 32.69
N PRO A 358 -6.72 -6.06 32.26
CA PRO A 358 -6.40 -6.71 30.98
C PRO A 358 -7.02 -8.10 30.77
N SER A 359 -7.25 -8.86 31.86
CA SER A 359 -7.89 -10.18 31.80
C SER A 359 -9.36 -10.15 31.37
N THR A 360 -10.04 -9.02 31.46
CA THR A 360 -11.44 -8.85 31.01
C THR A 360 -11.54 -8.14 29.65
N LEU A 361 -10.42 -7.62 29.14
CA LEU A 361 -10.36 -6.92 27.87
C LEU A 361 -10.20 -7.90 26.69
N PRO A 362 -10.67 -7.54 25.48
CA PRO A 362 -10.47 -8.35 24.29
C PRO A 362 -8.98 -8.60 23.99
N THR A 363 -8.66 -9.75 23.39
CA THR A 363 -7.30 -10.08 22.91
C THR A 363 -7.38 -10.89 21.61
N LEU A 364 -6.40 -10.70 20.72
CA LEU A 364 -6.27 -11.52 19.52
C LEU A 364 -5.40 -12.75 19.80
N PRO A 365 -5.76 -13.93 19.28
CA PRO A 365 -4.89 -15.09 19.36
C PRO A 365 -3.69 -14.94 18.42
N ALA A 366 -2.52 -15.34 18.90
CA ALA A 366 -1.35 -15.52 18.04
C ALA A 366 -1.54 -16.69 17.06
N LEU A 367 -0.90 -16.62 15.90
CA LEU A 367 -1.03 -17.63 14.83
C LEU A 367 -0.70 -19.06 15.30
N GLY A 368 0.35 -19.19 16.12
CA GLY A 368 0.80 -20.47 16.69
C GLY A 368 0.14 -20.87 18.02
N SER A 369 -0.89 -20.15 18.47
CA SER A 369 -1.58 -20.47 19.73
C SER A 369 -2.50 -21.71 19.60
N THR A 370 -3.04 -22.16 20.74
CA THR A 370 -4.03 -23.25 20.82
C THR A 370 -5.47 -22.79 20.61
N ALA A 371 -5.69 -21.52 20.27
CA ALA A 371 -7.03 -21.01 20.00
C ALA A 371 -7.69 -21.72 18.79
N PRO A 372 -9.03 -21.74 18.70
CA PRO A 372 -9.74 -22.33 17.56
C PRO A 372 -9.23 -21.81 16.21
N ALA A 373 -9.26 -22.66 15.18
CA ALA A 373 -8.75 -22.33 13.84
C ALA A 373 -9.39 -21.06 13.27
N GLU A 374 -10.71 -20.88 13.45
CA GLU A 374 -11.40 -19.64 13.06
C GLU A 374 -10.80 -18.41 13.74
N ALA A 375 -10.67 -18.42 15.07
CA ALA A 375 -10.15 -17.26 15.80
C ALA A 375 -8.74 -16.87 15.33
N ARG A 376 -7.86 -17.87 15.09
CA ARG A 376 -6.51 -17.65 14.56
C ARG A 376 -6.52 -17.15 13.11
N ALA A 377 -7.37 -17.71 12.25
CA ALA A 377 -7.53 -17.28 10.87
C ALA A 377 -8.06 -15.84 10.77
N ARG A 378 -9.07 -15.50 11.57
CA ARG A 378 -9.66 -14.15 11.63
C ARG A 378 -8.67 -13.12 12.16
N ALA A 379 -7.88 -13.45 13.18
CA ALA A 379 -6.81 -12.58 13.68
C ALA A 379 -5.69 -12.39 12.64
N TYR A 380 -5.34 -13.45 11.91
CA TYR A 380 -4.37 -13.40 10.82
C TYR A 380 -4.83 -12.49 9.68
N LEU A 381 -6.06 -12.68 9.19
CA LEU A 381 -6.67 -11.85 8.13
C LEU A 381 -6.85 -10.40 8.60
N HIS A 382 -7.14 -10.17 9.87
CA HIS A 382 -7.16 -8.83 10.44
C HIS A 382 -5.80 -8.14 10.33
N ALA A 383 -4.74 -8.78 10.80
CA ALA A 383 -3.39 -8.21 10.82
C ALA A 383 -2.75 -8.06 9.41
N ASN A 384 -3.23 -8.80 8.42
CA ASN A 384 -2.59 -8.89 7.09
C ASN A 384 -3.47 -8.40 5.93
N CYS A 385 -4.77 -8.19 6.13
CA CYS A 385 -5.69 -7.92 5.03
C CYS A 385 -6.76 -6.85 5.33
N SER A 386 -7.19 -6.69 6.60
CA SER A 386 -8.35 -5.84 6.92
C SER A 386 -8.14 -4.35 6.68
N PHE A 387 -6.90 -3.87 6.70
CA PHE A 387 -6.60 -2.46 6.39
C PHE A 387 -6.96 -2.09 4.94
N CYS A 388 -6.93 -3.07 4.03
CA CYS A 388 -7.41 -2.93 2.66
C CYS A 388 -8.88 -3.36 2.52
N HIS A 389 -9.22 -4.52 3.09
CA HIS A 389 -10.55 -5.13 3.00
C HIS A 389 -11.40 -4.76 4.21
N ARG A 390 -11.95 -3.54 4.18
CA ARG A 390 -12.92 -3.00 5.13
C ARG A 390 -13.79 -1.93 4.46
N PRO A 391 -14.91 -1.53 5.07
CA PRO A 391 -15.69 -0.39 4.59
C PRO A 391 -14.83 0.87 4.45
N LYS A 392 -14.96 1.58 3.32
CA LYS A 392 -14.14 2.74 2.93
C LYS A 392 -12.64 2.44 2.74
N GLY A 393 -12.27 1.15 2.68
CA GLY A 393 -10.95 0.71 2.27
C GLY A 393 -10.72 0.94 0.77
N PRO A 394 -9.47 0.83 0.31
CA PRO A 394 -9.07 1.11 -1.06
C PRO A 394 -9.50 0.03 -2.07
N THR A 395 -9.97 -1.13 -1.62
CA THR A 395 -10.27 -2.25 -2.52
C THR A 395 -11.69 -2.15 -3.10
N PRO A 396 -11.93 -2.57 -4.36
CA PRO A 396 -13.27 -2.62 -4.96
C PRO A 396 -14.16 -3.76 -4.41
N SER A 397 -13.63 -4.53 -3.46
CA SER A 397 -14.32 -5.64 -2.80
C SER A 397 -15.17 -5.13 -1.62
N GLU A 398 -16.33 -5.77 -1.42
CA GLU A 398 -17.18 -5.54 -0.24
C GLU A 398 -16.74 -6.35 0.99
N MET A 399 -15.58 -7.01 0.92
CA MET A 399 -15.05 -7.77 2.05
C MET A 399 -14.73 -6.87 3.24
N ASP A 400 -15.12 -7.33 4.41
CA ASP A 400 -14.72 -6.75 5.69
C ASP A 400 -14.04 -7.83 6.54
N LEU A 401 -12.70 -7.81 6.53
CA LEU A 401 -11.86 -8.82 7.17
C LEU A 401 -11.42 -8.43 8.58
N ARG A 402 -12.00 -7.36 9.15
CA ARG A 402 -11.75 -6.99 10.54
C ARG A 402 -12.18 -8.12 11.47
N VAL A 403 -11.43 -8.33 12.54
CA VAL A 403 -11.75 -9.38 13.53
C VAL A 403 -13.11 -9.14 14.20
N ALA A 404 -13.47 -7.88 14.43
CA ALA A 404 -14.73 -7.50 15.07
C ALA A 404 -15.97 -7.76 14.18
N THR A 405 -15.80 -7.93 12.88
CA THR A 405 -16.92 -8.16 11.95
C THR A 405 -17.36 -9.63 12.03
N PRO A 406 -18.60 -9.95 12.39
CA PRO A 406 -19.07 -11.35 12.42
C PRO A 406 -18.90 -12.03 11.06
N PHE A 407 -18.59 -13.33 11.01
CA PHE A 407 -18.31 -14.05 9.74
C PHE A 407 -19.40 -13.84 8.67
N GLY A 408 -20.68 -13.92 9.06
CA GLY A 408 -21.81 -13.69 8.12
C GLY A 408 -21.89 -12.26 7.56
N ALA A 409 -21.29 -11.28 8.24
CA ALA A 409 -21.24 -9.88 7.81
C ALA A 409 -19.96 -9.53 7.03
N THR A 410 -19.00 -10.46 6.89
CA THR A 410 -17.73 -10.19 6.20
C THR A 410 -17.87 -10.02 4.68
N GLY A 411 -19.00 -10.42 4.09
CA GLY A 411 -19.18 -10.39 2.64
C GLY A 411 -18.31 -11.39 1.88
N THR A 412 -17.86 -12.47 2.53
CA THR A 412 -16.94 -13.46 1.93
C THR A 412 -17.60 -14.80 1.55
N CYS A 413 -18.47 -15.33 2.41
CA CYS A 413 -18.98 -16.70 2.24
C CYS A 413 -19.88 -16.85 1.00
N GLN A 414 -19.50 -17.77 0.10
CA GLN A 414 -20.20 -18.08 -1.15
C GLN A 414 -20.45 -16.85 -2.05
N LYS A 415 -19.63 -15.80 -1.92
CA LYS A 415 -19.72 -14.60 -2.76
C LYS A 415 -18.88 -14.75 -4.01
N ALA A 416 -19.43 -14.37 -5.16
CA ALA A 416 -18.69 -14.35 -6.42
C ALA A 416 -17.56 -13.29 -6.36
N PRO A 417 -16.38 -13.57 -6.94
CA PRO A 417 -15.35 -12.57 -7.09
C PRO A 417 -15.77 -11.44 -8.04
N ARG A 418 -15.25 -10.24 -7.80
CA ARG A 418 -15.36 -9.11 -8.73
C ARG A 418 -14.15 -8.98 -9.67
N SER A 419 -12.97 -9.42 -9.24
CA SER A 419 -11.70 -9.27 -9.97
C SER A 419 -11.10 -10.64 -10.27
N GLY A 420 -11.69 -11.36 -11.21
CA GLY A 420 -11.23 -12.67 -11.69
C GLY A 420 -11.35 -13.83 -10.69
N ASP A 421 -11.38 -15.04 -11.24
CA ASP A 421 -11.50 -16.32 -10.51
C ASP A 421 -10.20 -17.15 -10.51
N LEU A 422 -9.11 -16.59 -11.04
CA LEU A 422 -7.81 -17.24 -11.20
C LEU A 422 -7.85 -18.52 -12.07
N GLY A 423 -8.87 -18.68 -12.91
CA GLY A 423 -9.14 -19.89 -13.70
C GLY A 423 -9.71 -21.04 -12.86
N ILE A 424 -10.16 -20.79 -11.62
CA ILE A 424 -10.70 -21.81 -10.72
C ILE A 424 -12.22 -21.91 -10.96
N ALA A 425 -12.64 -23.03 -11.56
CA ALA A 425 -14.05 -23.27 -11.89
C ALA A 425 -14.95 -23.18 -10.64
N GLY A 426 -15.95 -22.29 -10.69
CA GLY A 426 -16.91 -22.10 -9.61
C GLY A 426 -16.28 -21.57 -8.32
N ALA A 427 -15.19 -20.81 -8.42
CA ALA A 427 -14.57 -20.16 -7.28
C ALA A 427 -15.50 -19.13 -6.64
N THR A 428 -15.44 -19.04 -5.32
CA THR A 428 -16.03 -17.95 -4.55
C THR A 428 -14.95 -17.31 -3.68
N LEU A 429 -15.22 -16.16 -3.08
CA LEU A 429 -14.28 -15.53 -2.14
C LEU A 429 -13.92 -16.50 -1.00
N LEU A 430 -14.92 -17.23 -0.49
CA LEU A 430 -14.75 -18.32 0.48
C LEU A 430 -15.85 -19.38 0.30
N THR A 431 -15.45 -20.61 0.01
CA THR A 431 -16.31 -21.79 -0.14
C THR A 431 -16.17 -22.68 1.10
N PRO A 432 -17.20 -22.80 1.97
CA PRO A 432 -17.17 -23.70 3.12
C PRO A 432 -16.75 -25.13 2.76
N GLY A 433 -15.81 -25.69 3.52
CA GLY A 433 -15.30 -27.05 3.34
C GLY A 433 -14.30 -27.21 2.19
N ASP A 434 -14.08 -26.18 1.37
CA ASP A 434 -13.23 -26.28 0.17
C ASP A 434 -12.27 -25.09 0.03
N PRO A 435 -11.06 -25.19 0.62
CA PRO A 435 -10.01 -24.19 0.44
C PRO A 435 -9.59 -24.03 -1.03
N GLY A 436 -9.62 -25.10 -1.83
CA GLY A 436 -9.21 -25.07 -3.24
C GLY A 436 -10.12 -24.22 -4.13
N ARG A 437 -11.40 -24.12 -3.77
CA ARG A 437 -12.40 -23.24 -4.40
C ARG A 437 -12.55 -21.89 -3.71
N SER A 438 -11.72 -21.57 -2.73
CA SER A 438 -11.78 -20.32 -1.96
C SER A 438 -10.67 -19.37 -2.39
N LEU A 439 -11.03 -18.23 -2.99
CA LEU A 439 -10.06 -17.28 -3.51
C LEU A 439 -9.19 -16.62 -2.43
N ILE A 440 -9.70 -16.45 -1.21
CA ILE A 440 -8.86 -15.96 -0.10
C ILE A 440 -7.66 -16.90 0.10
N SER A 441 -7.88 -18.22 0.14
CA SER A 441 -6.80 -19.21 0.25
C SER A 441 -5.92 -19.24 -1.00
N ALA A 442 -6.53 -19.35 -2.18
CA ALA A 442 -5.81 -19.47 -3.44
C ALA A 442 -4.89 -18.26 -3.71
N ARG A 443 -5.31 -17.04 -3.36
CA ARG A 443 -4.49 -15.82 -3.53
C ARG A 443 -3.36 -15.73 -2.50
N MET A 444 -3.58 -16.21 -1.27
CA MET A 444 -2.53 -16.28 -0.24
C MET A 444 -1.39 -17.24 -0.60
N ARG A 445 -1.70 -18.31 -1.35
CA ARG A 445 -0.74 -19.33 -1.77
C ARG A 445 -0.03 -19.04 -3.10
N ARG A 446 -0.25 -17.86 -3.68
CA ARG A 446 0.36 -17.46 -4.96
C ARG A 446 1.50 -16.48 -4.78
N THR A 447 2.42 -16.50 -5.73
CA THR A 447 3.41 -15.44 -5.96
C THR A 447 3.14 -14.82 -7.33
N GLY A 448 3.62 -13.59 -7.52
CA GLY A 448 3.34 -12.83 -8.74
C GLY A 448 1.87 -12.40 -8.83
N LEU A 449 1.29 -12.49 -10.01
CA LEU A 449 0.00 -11.88 -10.33
C LEU A 449 -1.16 -12.57 -9.63
N GLY A 450 -2.13 -11.76 -9.20
CA GLY A 450 -3.29 -12.23 -8.43
C GLY A 450 -2.99 -12.66 -6.99
N ARG A 451 -1.74 -12.55 -6.51
CA ARG A 451 -1.38 -12.82 -5.11
C ARG A 451 -2.07 -11.86 -4.13
N MET A 452 -2.26 -12.31 -2.88
CA MET A 452 -2.64 -11.45 -1.77
C MET A 452 -1.83 -11.80 -0.50
N PRO A 453 -1.32 -10.82 0.27
CA PRO A 453 -1.29 -9.39 -0.05
C PRO A 453 -0.45 -9.09 -1.30
N PRO A 454 -0.77 -8.01 -2.04
CA PRO A 454 -0.11 -7.71 -3.29
C PRO A 454 1.21 -6.95 -3.07
N LEU A 455 1.37 -6.31 -1.91
CA LEU A 455 2.52 -5.52 -1.50
C LEU A 455 3.18 -6.05 -0.22
N ALA A 456 4.36 -5.52 0.11
CA ALA A 456 5.17 -5.81 1.30
C ALA A 456 5.72 -7.24 1.45
N THR A 457 5.24 -8.20 0.66
CA THR A 457 5.68 -9.59 0.69
C THR A 457 5.91 -10.11 -0.71
N LEU A 458 6.99 -10.87 -0.89
CA LEU A 458 7.32 -11.60 -2.10
C LEU A 458 7.17 -13.10 -1.94
N ARG A 459 6.98 -13.61 -0.70
CA ARG A 459 6.87 -15.04 -0.38
C ARG A 459 5.51 -15.43 0.17
N VAL A 460 5.13 -16.69 -0.04
CA VAL A 460 3.96 -17.28 0.61
C VAL A 460 4.27 -17.44 2.11
N HIS A 461 3.28 -17.10 2.95
CA HIS A 461 3.30 -17.45 4.37
C HIS A 461 2.54 -18.75 4.57
N GLU A 462 3.27 -19.87 4.55
CA GLU A 462 2.66 -21.20 4.57
C GLU A 462 1.86 -21.46 5.85
N GLU A 463 2.36 -21.01 7.01
CA GLU A 463 1.69 -21.16 8.29
C GLU A 463 0.39 -20.34 8.35
N GLY A 464 0.43 -19.10 7.84
CA GLY A 464 -0.75 -18.23 7.72
C GLY A 464 -1.82 -18.84 6.82
N ALA A 465 -1.41 -19.33 5.64
CA ALA A 465 -2.31 -20.00 4.70
C ALA A 465 -2.89 -21.29 5.26
N ALA A 466 -2.08 -22.11 5.94
CA ALA A 466 -2.54 -23.35 6.55
C ALA A 466 -3.61 -23.11 7.64
N VAL A 467 -3.49 -22.05 8.43
CA VAL A 467 -4.51 -21.70 9.44
C VAL A 467 -5.82 -21.26 8.80
N VAL A 468 -5.75 -20.49 7.71
CA VAL A 468 -6.95 -20.10 6.94
C VAL A 468 -7.59 -21.32 6.27
N ASP A 469 -6.81 -22.23 5.70
CA ASP A 469 -7.30 -23.47 5.10
C ASP A 469 -7.95 -24.39 6.13
N ALA A 470 -7.37 -24.51 7.32
CA ALA A 470 -7.93 -25.29 8.41
C ALA A 470 -9.27 -24.72 8.87
N TRP A 471 -9.41 -23.39 8.93
CA TRP A 471 -10.69 -22.74 9.20
C TRP A 471 -11.71 -23.06 8.12
N ILE A 472 -11.39 -22.82 6.84
CA ILE A 472 -12.30 -23.06 5.72
C ILE A 472 -12.74 -24.52 5.65
N SER A 473 -11.81 -25.47 5.82
CA SER A 473 -12.10 -26.91 5.80
C SER A 473 -13.05 -27.33 6.93
N GLY A 474 -13.02 -26.62 8.06
CA GLY A 474 -13.90 -26.88 9.21
C GLY A 474 -15.30 -26.31 9.07
N LEU A 475 -15.59 -25.52 8.03
CA LEU A 475 -16.92 -24.93 7.82
C LEU A 475 -17.86 -25.91 7.13
N ALA A 476 -19.02 -26.16 7.74
CA ALA A 476 -20.08 -26.96 7.13
C ALA A 476 -20.98 -26.17 6.16
N GLY A 477 -21.01 -24.84 6.28
CA GLY A 477 -21.86 -23.95 5.49
C GLY A 477 -21.60 -22.48 5.83
N CYS A 478 -22.31 -21.58 5.16
CA CYS A 478 -22.31 -20.18 5.55
C CYS A 478 -23.15 -19.97 6.82
N PRO A 479 -22.75 -19.04 7.70
CA PRO A 479 -23.51 -18.66 8.89
C PRO A 479 -24.81 -17.93 8.55
#